data_AF-A0A2H0WYS8-F1
#
_entry.id   AF-A0A2H0WYS8-F1
#
_cell.length_a   1.000
_cell.length_b   1.000
_cell.length_c   1.000
_cell.angle_alpha   90.00
_cell.angle_beta   90.00
_cell.angle_gamma   90.00
#
_symmetry.space_group_name_H-M   'P 1'
#
loop_
_entity.id
_entity.type
_entity.pdbx_description
1 polymer ?
#
loop_
_entity_poly.entity_id
_entity_poly.type
_entity_poly.pdbx_seq_one_letter_code
_entity_poly.pdbx_strand_id
1 'polypeptide(L)'
;MESTKSTKNLVYISAALIGAGLIIYGAFYYTNIETTSKQEAQVLPVAKNDGSADTKTAQAFKEVVLGDEKAPVTMIEYASYLCGHCVTFSQNTFPKIEENYIKTGRVKFIYRPFPPLEIGMALVCAQEQNKFWEYNHEAYNSQIGSPDDLKTIASKVGADADKFNKCFDSEEYKSIAENW
;
A
#
# COMPACT_ATOMS: atom_id res chain seq x y z
N MET A 1 -38.53 -9.33 58.90
CA MET A 1 -37.07 -9.25 58.65
C MET A 1 -36.66 -10.18 57.49
N GLU A 2 -37.32 -10.11 56.33
CA GLU A 2 -37.12 -11.09 55.24
C GLU A 2 -36.64 -10.45 53.93
N SER A 3 -36.91 -9.15 53.72
CA SER A 3 -36.57 -8.43 52.48
C SER A 3 -35.06 -8.19 52.28
N THR A 4 -34.30 -7.97 53.37
CA THR A 4 -32.87 -7.58 53.29
C THR A 4 -31.93 -8.71 52.87
N LYS A 5 -32.34 -9.98 53.00
CA LYS A 5 -31.52 -11.14 52.63
C LYS A 5 -31.58 -11.41 51.12
N SER A 6 -32.75 -11.18 50.51
CA SER A 6 -32.97 -11.37 49.06
C SER A 6 -32.17 -10.36 48.22
N THR A 7 -32.16 -9.08 48.62
CA THR A 7 -31.42 -8.03 47.90
C THR A 7 -29.91 -8.22 47.99
N LYS A 8 -29.39 -8.67 49.14
CA LYS A 8 -27.95 -8.97 49.28
C LYS A 8 -27.54 -10.14 48.38
N ASN A 9 -28.33 -11.22 48.35
CA ASN A 9 -28.08 -12.35 47.47
C ASN A 9 -28.15 -11.95 45.98
N LEU A 10 -29.08 -11.07 45.61
CA LEU A 10 -29.20 -10.56 44.25
C LEU A 10 -27.99 -9.71 43.83
N VAL A 11 -27.45 -8.90 44.75
CA VAL A 11 -26.23 -8.11 44.52
C VAL A 11 -24.97 -9.00 44.44
N TYR A 12 -24.89 -10.07 45.24
CA TYR A 12 -23.78 -11.02 45.14
C TYR A 12 -23.83 -11.84 43.84
N ILE A 13 -25.03 -12.22 43.38
CA ILE A 13 -25.20 -12.93 42.11
C ILE A 13 -24.82 -12.05 40.92
N SER A 14 -25.22 -10.77 40.92
CA SER A 14 -24.85 -9.85 39.84
C SER A 14 -23.34 -9.53 39.84
N ALA A 15 -22.73 -9.32 41.02
CA ALA A 15 -21.28 -9.13 41.12
C ALA A 15 -20.48 -10.37 40.67
N ALA A 16 -20.96 -11.58 40.99
CA ALA A 16 -20.34 -12.83 40.56
C ALA A 16 -20.41 -13.02 39.03
N LEU A 17 -21.53 -12.68 38.39
CA LEU A 17 -21.68 -12.76 36.94
C LEU A 17 -20.79 -11.77 36.19
N ILE A 18 -20.64 -10.54 36.71
CA ILE A 18 -19.74 -9.54 36.12
C ILE A 18 -18.28 -9.97 36.28
N GLY A 19 -17.90 -10.46 37.47
CA GLY A 19 -16.56 -11.00 37.70
C GLY A 19 -16.23 -12.18 36.78
N ALA A 20 -17.15 -13.13 36.61
CA ALA A 20 -16.98 -14.25 35.69
C ALA A 20 -16.86 -13.79 34.23
N GLY A 21 -17.66 -12.80 33.80
CA GLY A 21 -17.59 -12.23 32.47
C GLY A 21 -16.25 -11.56 32.16
N LEU A 22 -15.69 -10.80 33.11
CA LEU A 22 -14.38 -10.16 32.95
C LEU A 22 -13.23 -11.18 32.90
N ILE A 23 -13.32 -12.27 33.66
CA ILE A 23 -12.33 -13.36 33.63
C ILE A 23 -12.39 -14.11 32.29
N ILE A 24 -13.59 -14.41 31.79
CA ILE A 24 -13.78 -15.09 30.49
C ILE A 24 -13.31 -14.18 29.35
N TYR A 25 -13.67 -12.90 29.36
CA TYR A 25 -13.22 -11.93 28.37
C TYR A 25 -11.70 -11.75 28.40
N GLY A 26 -11.11 -11.63 29.60
CA GLY A 26 -9.67 -11.58 29.79
C GLY A 26 -8.99 -12.82 29.22
N ALA A 27 -9.45 -14.02 29.57
CA ALA A 27 -8.89 -15.27 29.04
C ALA A 27 -8.98 -15.36 27.51
N PHE A 28 -10.12 -15.00 26.91
CA PHE A 28 -10.29 -14.97 25.46
C PHE A 28 -9.36 -13.95 24.78
N TYR A 29 -9.19 -12.77 25.39
CA TYR A 29 -8.27 -11.74 24.90
C TYR A 29 -6.80 -12.18 25.02
N TYR A 30 -6.41 -12.81 26.13
CA TYR A 30 -5.06 -13.35 26.33
C TYR A 30 -4.74 -14.50 25.35
N THR A 31 -5.68 -15.42 25.10
CA THR A 31 -5.46 -16.52 24.13
C THR A 31 -5.35 -16.04 22.69
N ASN A 32 -5.97 -14.91 22.34
CA ASN A 32 -5.87 -14.33 20.99
C ASN A 32 -4.58 -13.51 20.77
N ILE A 33 -3.89 -13.11 21.84
CA ILE A 33 -2.62 -12.36 21.74
C ILE A 33 -1.43 -13.29 21.49
N GLU A 34 -1.42 -14.51 22.03
CA GLU A 34 -0.32 -15.47 21.85
C GLU A 34 -0.21 -16.02 20.41
N THR A 35 -1.28 -15.97 19.62
CA THR A 35 -1.30 -16.46 18.22
C THR A 35 -0.70 -15.50 17.20
N THR A 36 -0.31 -14.27 17.59
CA THR A 36 0.23 -13.25 16.65
C THR A 36 1.77 -13.12 16.69
N SER A 37 2.47 -13.83 17.59
CA SER A 37 3.91 -13.62 17.82
C SER A 37 4.87 -14.67 17.21
N LYS A 38 4.38 -15.67 16.46
CA LYS A 38 5.26 -16.69 15.84
C LYS A 38 4.99 -16.85 14.34
N GLN A 39 5.24 -15.78 13.60
CA GLN A 39 5.61 -15.91 12.20
C GLN A 39 7.12 -15.70 12.12
N GLU A 40 7.86 -16.80 12.27
CA GLU A 40 9.25 -16.84 11.83
C GLU A 40 9.26 -16.45 10.36
N ALA A 41 10.06 -15.45 10.00
CA ALA A 41 10.31 -15.08 8.63
C ALA A 41 10.98 -16.27 7.93
N GLN A 42 10.18 -17.06 7.21
CA GLN A 42 10.71 -18.09 6.33
C GLN A 42 11.46 -17.36 5.21
N VAL A 43 12.79 -17.41 5.27
CA VAL A 43 13.65 -16.91 4.20
C VAL A 43 13.36 -17.78 2.98
N LEU A 44 12.56 -17.25 2.05
CA LEU A 44 12.34 -17.91 0.76
C LEU A 44 13.72 -18.07 0.09
N PRO A 45 14.00 -19.22 -0.53
CA PRO A 45 15.19 -19.35 -1.35
C PRO A 45 15.14 -18.26 -2.41
N VAL A 46 16.20 -17.43 -2.47
CA VAL A 46 16.39 -16.46 -3.55
C VAL A 46 16.36 -17.26 -4.85
N ALA A 47 15.27 -17.10 -5.61
CA ALA A 47 15.17 -17.65 -6.94
C ALA A 47 16.38 -17.13 -7.74
N LYS A 48 17.16 -18.05 -8.32
CA LYS A 48 18.18 -17.67 -9.28
C LYS A 48 17.44 -17.06 -10.47
N ASN A 49 17.58 -15.74 -10.64
CA ASN A 49 17.19 -15.06 -11.87
C ASN A 49 18.06 -15.64 -13.00
N ASP A 50 17.50 -16.52 -13.80
CA ASP A 50 18.14 -17.09 -15.00
C ASP A 50 18.02 -16.16 -16.22
N GLY A 51 17.64 -14.89 -16.00
CA GLY A 51 17.61 -13.87 -17.03
C GLY A 51 16.49 -14.05 -18.06
N SER A 52 15.56 -14.98 -17.85
CA SER A 52 14.38 -15.16 -18.71
C SER A 52 13.18 -14.36 -18.19
N ALA A 53 13.39 -13.08 -17.84
CA ALA A 53 12.26 -12.16 -17.83
C ALA A 53 11.94 -11.88 -19.31
N ASP A 54 10.75 -12.32 -19.74
CA ASP A 54 10.25 -12.05 -21.08
C ASP A 54 10.42 -10.55 -21.36
N THR A 55 11.28 -10.21 -22.32
CA THR A 55 11.76 -8.85 -22.53
C THR A 55 10.59 -7.91 -22.88
N LYS A 56 9.46 -8.45 -23.35
CA LYS A 56 8.23 -7.72 -23.59
C LYS A 56 7.52 -7.28 -22.30
N THR A 57 7.48 -8.14 -21.29
CA THR A 57 6.92 -7.81 -19.97
C THR A 57 7.81 -6.80 -19.23
N ALA A 58 9.13 -6.99 -19.32
CA ALA A 58 10.10 -6.05 -18.77
C ALA A 58 10.13 -4.69 -19.51
N GLN A 59 9.63 -4.62 -20.75
CA GLN A 59 9.54 -3.39 -21.55
C GLN A 59 8.31 -2.54 -21.26
N ALA A 60 7.30 -3.11 -20.60
CA ALA A 60 5.99 -2.48 -20.49
C ALA A 60 5.96 -1.36 -19.42
N PHE A 61 6.80 -1.48 -18.39
CA PHE A 61 6.99 -0.43 -17.39
C PHE A 61 8.43 0.09 -17.46
N LYS A 62 8.60 1.32 -17.95
CA LYS A 62 9.91 1.98 -17.92
C LYS A 62 10.29 2.21 -16.46
N GLU A 63 11.52 1.86 -16.09
CA GLU A 63 11.99 2.06 -14.71
C GLU A 63 11.83 3.52 -14.29
N VAL A 64 11.14 3.76 -13.17
CA VAL A 64 10.90 5.10 -12.66
C VAL A 64 11.97 5.43 -11.63
N VAL A 65 12.82 6.38 -12.01
CA VAL A 65 13.95 6.84 -11.20
C VAL A 65 13.69 8.26 -10.69
N LEU A 66 14.08 8.53 -9.45
CA LEU A 66 14.12 9.86 -8.84
C LEU A 66 15.50 10.12 -8.22
N GLY A 67 16.02 11.33 -8.38
CA GLY A 67 17.33 11.74 -7.88
C GLY A 67 18.47 11.55 -8.88
N ASP A 68 19.70 11.70 -8.40
CA ASP A 68 20.91 11.55 -9.21
C ASP A 68 21.17 10.07 -9.53
N GLU A 69 21.28 9.73 -10.82
CA GLU A 69 21.59 8.37 -11.27
C GLU A 69 22.96 7.85 -10.77
N LYS A 70 23.86 8.75 -10.40
CA LYS A 70 25.20 8.46 -9.87
C LYS A 70 25.29 8.50 -8.35
N ALA A 71 24.16 8.67 -7.65
CA ALA A 71 24.13 8.65 -6.20
C ALA A 71 24.76 7.35 -5.65
N PRO A 72 25.54 7.43 -4.56
CA PRO A 72 26.32 6.30 -4.06
C PRO A 72 25.46 5.16 -3.48
N VAL A 73 24.19 5.43 -3.16
CA VAL A 73 23.24 4.46 -2.62
C VAL A 73 22.03 4.36 -3.54
N THR A 74 21.61 3.13 -3.85
CA THR A 74 20.34 2.88 -4.53
C THR A 74 19.32 2.33 -3.54
N MET A 75 18.15 2.94 -3.50
CA MET A 75 17.00 2.46 -2.74
C MET A 75 15.90 2.07 -3.71
N ILE A 76 15.42 0.84 -3.60
CA ILE A 76 14.35 0.30 -4.43
C ILE A 76 13.15 0.06 -3.54
N GLU A 77 12.03 0.72 -3.83
CA GLU A 77 10.77 0.48 -3.14
C GLU A 77 9.81 -0.30 -4.04
N TYR A 78 9.25 -1.36 -3.48
CA TYR A 78 8.06 -2.04 -3.99
C TYR A 78 6.89 -1.70 -3.08
N ALA A 79 5.85 -1.08 -3.62
CA ALA A 79 4.72 -0.63 -2.82
C ALA A 79 3.38 -0.83 -3.53
N SER A 80 2.34 -1.01 -2.74
CA SER A 80 0.97 -1.17 -3.24
C SER A 80 0.08 -0.02 -2.76
N TYR A 81 -0.82 0.44 -3.63
CA TYR A 81 -1.81 1.48 -3.31
C TYR A 81 -2.91 0.98 -2.38
N LEU A 82 -3.07 -0.34 -2.23
CA LEU A 82 -4.02 -0.94 -1.29
C LEU A 82 -3.43 -1.18 0.10
N CYS A 83 -2.12 -0.98 0.28
CA CYS A 83 -1.46 -1.16 1.57
C CYS A 83 -1.50 0.15 2.37
N GLY A 84 -2.26 0.16 3.48
CA GLY A 84 -2.36 1.35 4.34
C GLY A 84 -1.02 1.84 4.91
N HIS A 85 -0.06 0.94 5.14
CA HIS A 85 1.28 1.32 5.56
C HIS A 85 2.09 1.97 4.42
N CYS A 86 1.93 1.51 3.17
CA CYS A 86 2.55 2.16 2.01
C CYS A 86 1.98 3.57 1.81
N VAL A 87 0.66 3.73 1.93
CA VAL A 87 0.00 5.05 1.92
C VAL A 87 0.61 5.96 3.00
N THR A 88 0.69 5.46 4.24
CA THR A 88 1.24 6.21 5.37
C THR A 88 2.70 6.60 5.13
N PHE A 89 3.50 5.69 4.59
CA PHE A 89 4.90 5.94 4.25
C PHE A 89 5.02 7.02 3.17
N SER A 90 4.28 6.89 2.06
CA SER A 90 4.30 7.83 0.95
C SER A 90 3.88 9.24 1.37
N GLN A 91 2.94 9.37 2.31
CA GLN A 91 2.44 10.66 2.78
C GLN A 91 3.36 11.33 3.80
N ASN A 92 3.91 10.55 4.74
CA ASN A 92 4.51 11.11 5.95
C ASN A 92 6.03 10.92 6.06
N THR A 93 6.56 9.87 5.45
CA THR A 93 7.97 9.47 5.59
C THR A 93 8.74 9.75 4.30
N PHE A 94 8.20 9.37 3.15
CA PHE A 94 8.84 9.57 1.85
C PHE A 94 9.26 11.03 1.59
N PRO A 95 8.44 12.07 1.89
CA PRO A 95 8.87 13.47 1.66
C PRO A 95 10.14 13.85 2.43
N LYS A 96 10.33 13.29 3.63
CA LYS A 96 11.55 13.51 4.43
C LYS A 96 12.74 12.79 3.83
N ILE A 97 12.53 11.60 3.26
CA ILE A 97 13.58 10.84 2.58
C ILE A 97 13.99 11.57 1.31
N GLU A 98 13.02 12.04 0.54
CA GLU A 98 13.23 12.80 -0.68
C GLU A 98 14.07 14.05 -0.42
N GLU A 99 13.66 14.87 0.56
CA GLU A 99 14.34 16.12 0.87
C GLU A 99 15.76 15.90 1.39
N ASN A 100 15.96 14.97 2.33
CA ASN A 100 17.24 14.84 3.02
C ASN A 100 18.28 13.99 2.26
N TYR A 101 17.84 13.09 1.37
CA TYR A 101 18.73 12.10 0.74
C TYR A 101 18.63 12.06 -0.78
N ILE A 102 17.45 12.17 -1.36
CA ILE A 102 17.28 12.07 -2.82
C ILE A 102 17.71 13.38 -3.49
N LYS A 103 17.16 14.52 -3.06
CA LYS A 103 17.50 15.84 -3.60
C LYS A 103 18.94 16.26 -3.30
N THR A 104 19.55 15.72 -2.26
CA THR A 104 20.96 15.97 -1.91
C THR A 104 21.93 15.08 -2.68
N GLY A 105 21.45 14.24 -3.62
CA GLY A 105 22.28 13.37 -4.45
C GLY A 105 22.88 12.17 -3.71
N ARG A 106 22.39 11.87 -2.50
CA ARG A 106 22.90 10.76 -1.67
C ARG A 106 22.24 9.43 -2.01
N VAL A 107 20.98 9.47 -2.46
CA VAL A 107 20.19 8.28 -2.81
C VAL A 107 19.60 8.43 -4.21
N LYS A 108 19.83 7.41 -5.05
CA LYS A 108 19.06 7.12 -6.25
C LYS A 108 17.86 6.30 -5.82
N PHE A 109 16.66 6.83 -6.04
CA PHE A 109 15.44 6.12 -5.70
C PHE A 109 14.82 5.50 -6.94
N ILE A 110 14.44 4.23 -6.84
CA ILE A 110 13.75 3.48 -7.87
C ILE A 110 12.44 3.00 -7.28
N TYR A 111 11.33 3.37 -7.92
CA TYR A 111 10.00 2.94 -7.49
C TYR A 111 9.45 1.89 -8.44
N ARG A 112 8.99 0.78 -7.86
CA ARG A 112 8.43 -0.38 -8.57
C ARG A 112 7.03 -0.63 -8.03
N PRO A 113 6.00 -0.07 -8.66
CA PRO A 113 4.63 -0.20 -8.16
C PRO A 113 4.20 -1.67 -8.19
N PHE A 114 3.36 -2.06 -7.22
CA PHE A 114 2.61 -3.33 -7.24
C PHE A 114 1.10 -3.02 -7.09
N PRO A 115 0.47 -2.46 -8.12
CA PRO A 115 -0.90 -1.99 -8.07
C PRO A 115 -1.90 -3.05 -8.55
N PRO A 116 -3.18 -2.89 -8.22
CA PRO A 116 -4.26 -3.48 -9.01
C PRO A 116 -4.19 -3.03 -10.47
N LEU A 117 -4.77 -3.83 -11.37
CA LEU A 117 -4.69 -3.65 -12.82
C LEU A 117 -4.96 -2.20 -13.28
N GLU A 118 -6.11 -1.65 -12.92
CA GLU A 118 -6.55 -0.32 -13.37
C GLU A 118 -5.59 0.79 -12.88
N ILE A 119 -5.13 0.71 -11.63
CA ILE A 119 -4.16 1.67 -11.10
C ILE A 119 -2.82 1.54 -11.84
N GLY A 120 -2.41 0.32 -12.18
CA GLY A 120 -1.22 0.05 -13.00
C GLY A 120 -1.32 0.68 -14.38
N MET A 121 -2.44 0.50 -15.08
CA MET A 121 -2.70 1.12 -16.37
C MET A 121 -2.63 2.65 -16.28
N ALA A 122 -3.26 3.24 -15.27
CA ALA A 122 -3.25 4.69 -15.07
C ALA A 122 -1.83 5.24 -14.84
N LEU A 123 -0.99 4.53 -14.07
CA LEU A 123 0.40 4.90 -13.85
C LEU A 123 1.22 4.89 -15.14
N VAL A 124 1.04 3.87 -15.99
CA VAL A 124 1.68 3.79 -17.30
C VAL A 124 1.24 4.98 -18.16
N CYS A 125 -0.07 5.24 -18.25
CA CYS A 125 -0.60 6.35 -19.04
C CYS A 125 -0.13 7.72 -18.54
N ALA A 126 0.06 7.90 -17.24
CA ALA A 126 0.67 9.09 -16.67
C ALA A 126 2.18 9.17 -17.00
N GLN A 127 2.89 8.03 -17.00
CA GLN A 127 4.31 7.96 -17.33
C GLN A 127 4.60 8.38 -18.77
N GLU A 128 3.76 7.99 -19.73
CA GLU A 128 3.91 8.41 -21.14
C GLU A 128 3.88 9.93 -21.32
N GLN A 129 3.23 10.60 -20.38
CA GLN A 129 3.08 12.05 -20.36
C GLN A 129 4.10 12.74 -19.44
N ASN A 130 5.08 12.02 -18.91
CA ASN A 130 6.05 12.49 -17.91
C ASN A 130 5.38 13.00 -16.62
N LYS A 131 4.24 12.43 -16.25
CA LYS A 131 3.43 12.78 -15.06
C LYS A 131 3.42 11.70 -13.98
N PHE A 132 4.33 10.73 -14.07
CA PHE A 132 4.34 9.58 -13.18
C PHE A 132 4.39 9.99 -11.70
N TRP A 133 5.32 10.86 -11.31
CA TRP A 133 5.54 11.18 -9.90
C TRP A 133 4.40 12.00 -9.31
N GLU A 134 3.89 12.98 -10.06
CA GLU A 134 2.73 13.76 -9.66
C GLU A 134 1.49 12.87 -9.54
N TYR A 135 1.26 11.99 -10.51
CA TYR A 135 0.17 11.02 -10.48
C TYR A 135 0.30 10.06 -9.31
N ASN A 136 1.48 9.48 -9.09
CA ASN A 136 1.77 8.56 -8.00
C ASN A 136 1.48 9.20 -6.64
N HIS A 137 1.96 10.43 -6.43
CA HIS A 137 1.70 11.18 -5.22
C HIS A 137 0.20 11.42 -5.02
N GLU A 138 -0.50 11.88 -6.05
CA GLU A 138 -1.92 12.16 -5.96
C GLU A 138 -2.76 10.89 -5.75
N ALA A 139 -2.39 9.78 -6.39
CA ALA A 139 -3.04 8.48 -6.21
C ALA A 139 -2.93 7.97 -4.77
N TYR A 140 -1.79 8.16 -4.10
CA TYR A 140 -1.64 7.85 -2.67
C TYR A 140 -2.43 8.78 -1.74
N ASN A 141 -2.84 9.96 -2.22
CA ASN A 141 -3.62 10.94 -1.46
C ASN A 141 -5.11 10.94 -1.81
N SER A 142 -5.52 10.09 -2.75
CA SER A 142 -6.89 10.02 -3.26
C SER A 142 -7.59 8.76 -2.78
N GLN A 143 -8.90 8.86 -2.55
CA GLN A 143 -9.75 7.70 -2.39
C GLN A 143 -10.18 7.22 -3.78
N ILE A 144 -9.52 6.18 -4.29
CA ILE A 144 -9.85 5.58 -5.59
C ILE A 144 -10.93 4.52 -5.36
N GLY A 145 -12.17 4.84 -5.77
CA GLY A 145 -13.31 3.93 -5.70
C GLY A 145 -13.79 3.43 -7.07
N SER A 146 -13.37 4.08 -8.14
CA SER A 146 -13.80 3.80 -9.51
C SER A 146 -12.72 4.17 -10.55
N PRO A 147 -12.84 3.66 -11.79
CA PRO A 147 -11.97 4.07 -12.89
C PRO A 147 -12.03 5.57 -13.22
N ASP A 148 -13.17 6.23 -13.00
CA ASP A 148 -13.32 7.67 -13.26
C ASP A 148 -12.50 8.52 -12.28
N ASP A 149 -12.26 8.02 -11.07
CA ASP A 149 -11.37 8.67 -10.10
C ASP A 149 -9.92 8.73 -10.64
N LEU A 150 -9.47 7.70 -11.35
CA LEU A 150 -8.14 7.64 -11.97
C LEU A 150 -7.99 8.71 -13.08
N LYS A 151 -9.02 8.87 -13.91
CA LYS A 151 -9.08 9.93 -14.95
C LYS A 151 -9.11 11.33 -14.32
N THR A 152 -9.80 11.47 -13.19
CA THR A 152 -9.84 12.71 -12.42
C THR A 152 -8.47 13.07 -11.85
N ILE A 153 -7.76 12.09 -11.27
CA ILE A 153 -6.38 12.26 -10.79
C ILE A 153 -5.46 12.72 -11.92
N ALA A 154 -5.54 12.08 -13.09
CA ALA A 154 -4.75 12.45 -14.27
C ALA A 154 -4.95 13.93 -14.64
N SER A 155 -6.21 14.36 -14.67
CA SER A 155 -6.56 15.75 -14.96
C SER A 155 -6.01 16.72 -13.90
N LYS A 156 -6.09 16.35 -12.62
CA LYS A 156 -5.60 17.16 -11.49
C LYS A 156 -4.09 17.39 -11.55
N VAL A 157 -3.32 16.41 -12.01
CA VAL A 157 -1.85 16.51 -12.13
C VAL A 157 -1.40 17.14 -13.46
N GLY A 158 -2.35 17.60 -14.27
CA GLY A 158 -2.11 18.28 -15.53
C GLY A 158 -1.70 17.34 -16.67
N ALA A 159 -2.14 16.08 -16.65
CA ALA A 159 -2.08 15.23 -17.83
C ALA A 159 -3.11 15.68 -18.88
N ASP A 160 -2.80 15.44 -20.15
CA ASP A 160 -3.73 15.62 -21.26
C ASP A 160 -4.81 14.54 -21.16
N ALA A 161 -6.05 14.97 -20.91
CA ALA A 161 -7.17 14.07 -20.64
C ALA A 161 -7.50 13.16 -21.84
N ASP A 162 -7.42 13.68 -23.07
CA ASP A 162 -7.75 12.91 -24.26
C ASP A 162 -6.69 11.82 -24.51
N LYS A 163 -5.41 12.16 -24.36
CA LYS A 163 -4.32 11.18 -24.45
C LYS A 163 -4.39 10.15 -23.33
N PHE A 164 -4.67 10.59 -22.11
CA PHE A 164 -4.80 9.70 -20.96
C PHE A 164 -5.94 8.71 -21.17
N ASN A 165 -7.12 9.19 -21.53
CA ASN A 165 -8.30 8.34 -21.75
C ASN A 165 -8.06 7.34 -22.88
N LYS A 166 -7.46 7.78 -23.98
CA LYS A 166 -7.11 6.88 -25.10
C LYS A 166 -6.15 5.78 -24.67
N CYS A 167 -5.17 6.09 -23.83
CA CYS A 167 -4.26 5.09 -23.27
C CYS A 167 -4.99 4.15 -22.31
N PHE A 168 -5.71 4.71 -21.34
CA PHE A 168 -6.36 3.99 -20.26
C PHE A 168 -7.48 3.06 -20.75
N ASP A 169 -8.19 3.45 -21.81
CA ASP A 169 -9.28 2.66 -22.38
C ASP A 169 -8.81 1.65 -23.44
N SER A 170 -7.49 1.46 -23.63
CA SER A 170 -6.94 0.55 -24.65
C SER A 170 -6.74 -0.89 -24.13
N GLU A 171 -6.96 -1.85 -25.02
CA GLU A 171 -6.65 -3.27 -24.76
C GLU A 171 -5.14 -3.55 -24.68
N GLU A 172 -4.31 -2.72 -25.31
CA GLU A 172 -2.85 -2.84 -25.28
C GLU A 172 -2.31 -2.64 -23.86
N TYR A 173 -2.69 -1.54 -23.20
CA TYR A 173 -2.23 -1.25 -21.84
C TYR A 173 -2.85 -2.17 -20.79
N LYS A 174 -4.04 -2.71 -21.06
CA LYS A 174 -4.61 -3.78 -20.24
C LYS A 174 -3.74 -5.04 -20.26
N SER A 175 -3.35 -5.51 -21.46
CA SER A 175 -2.44 -6.65 -21.60
C SER A 175 -1.08 -6.40 -20.96
N ILE A 176 -0.58 -5.18 -21.00
CA ILE A 176 0.67 -4.78 -20.33
C ILE A 176 0.56 -4.92 -18.81
N ALA A 177 -0.52 -4.38 -18.23
CA ALA A 177 -0.68 -4.35 -16.78
C ALA A 177 -1.14 -5.70 -16.19
N GLU A 178 -1.78 -6.57 -16.97
CA GLU A 178 -2.15 -7.94 -16.55
C GLU A 178 -0.97 -8.90 -16.47
N ASN A 179 0.07 -8.68 -17.28
CA ASN A 179 1.23 -9.58 -17.36
C ASN A 179 2.43 -9.10 -16.54
N TRP A 180 2.25 -8.05 -15.73
CA TRP A 180 3.31 -7.42 -14.95
C TRP A 180 3.93 -8.33 -13.88
#